data_AF-A0A0G0RC11-F1
#
_entry.id   AF-A0A0G0RC11-F1
#
_cell.length_a   1.000
_cell.length_b   1.000
_cell.length_c   1.000
_cell.angle_alpha   90.00
_cell.angle_beta   90.00
_cell.angle_gamma   90.00
#
_symmetry.space_group_name_H-M   'P 1'
#
loop_
_entity.id
_entity.type
_entity.pdbx_description
1 polymer ?
#
loop_
_entity_poly.entity_id
_entity_poly.type
_entity_poly.pdbx_seq_one_letter_code
_entity_poly.pdbx_strand_id
1 'polypeptide(L)'
;MNKTNAKIVIVDYGVGNLFSLANAVGLFTRDLVISEDANTINNAEAIILPGVGAFKAGMEGLKIRNLIGTIKAFAKTNRPILGICLGAQLMLTKGYEFGEIEGLDIIAGKVIPFPKFKNADKVPHIGWNKIFPFNKGRWNDTIMRS
;
A
#
# COMPACT_ATOMS: atom_id res chain seq x y z
N MET A 1 -2.75 21.97 12.74
CA MET A 1 -1.60 21.31 12.06
C MET A 1 -1.23 22.12 10.83
N ASN A 2 0.06 22.45 10.67
CA ASN A 2 0.52 23.10 9.44
C ASN A 2 0.56 22.06 8.32
N LYS A 3 -0.29 22.22 7.31
CA LYS A 3 -0.26 21.37 6.10
C LYS A 3 1.01 21.67 5.31
N THR A 4 1.64 20.61 4.80
CA THR A 4 2.72 20.70 3.83
C THR A 4 2.17 21.07 2.45
N ASN A 5 3.06 21.43 1.52
CA ASN A 5 2.73 21.57 0.09
C ASN A 5 3.29 20.39 -0.73
N ALA A 6 3.64 19.29 -0.06
CA ALA A 6 4.22 18.15 -0.74
C ALA A 6 3.16 17.49 -1.64
N LYS A 7 3.49 17.24 -2.92
CA LYS A 7 2.57 16.60 -3.85
C LYS A 7 2.43 15.11 -3.55
N ILE A 8 1.30 14.73 -2.97
CA ILE A 8 0.97 13.33 -2.65
C ILE A 8 -0.05 12.83 -3.66
N VAL A 9 0.23 11.66 -4.26
CA VAL A 9 -0.70 11.01 -5.17
C VAL A 9 -1.25 9.72 -4.55
N ILE A 10 -2.57 9.62 -4.45
CA ILE A 10 -3.26 8.35 -4.18
C ILE A 10 -3.48 7.68 -5.53
N VAL A 11 -2.88 6.49 -5.70
CA VAL A 11 -3.00 5.73 -6.95
C VAL A 11 -4.40 5.12 -7.03
N ASP A 12 -5.18 5.55 -8.02
CA ASP A 12 -6.45 4.92 -8.35
C ASP A 12 -6.21 3.77 -9.32
N TYR A 13 -6.58 2.57 -8.89
CA TYR A 13 -6.55 1.39 -9.73
C TYR A 13 -7.84 0.57 -9.66
N GLY A 14 -8.94 1.23 -9.26
CA GLY A 14 -10.28 0.67 -9.22
C GLY A 14 -10.64 -0.10 -7.95
N VAL A 15 -9.81 -0.04 -6.90
CA VAL A 15 -10.09 -0.69 -5.60
C VAL A 15 -9.76 0.24 -4.43
N GLY A 16 -10.52 0.10 -3.33
CA GLY A 16 -10.31 0.87 -2.11
C GLY A 16 -11.37 1.94 -1.85
N ASN A 17 -11.39 2.45 -0.61
CA ASN A 17 -12.19 3.60 -0.22
C ASN A 17 -11.34 4.87 -0.35
N LEU A 18 -11.24 5.39 -1.58
CA LEU A 18 -10.38 6.54 -1.89
C LEU A 18 -10.86 7.82 -1.21
N PHE A 19 -12.16 8.01 -1.03
CA PHE A 19 -12.74 9.20 -0.42
C PHE A 19 -12.32 9.35 1.05
N SER A 20 -12.49 8.29 1.86
CA SER A 20 -12.08 8.33 3.27
C SER A 20 -10.57 8.53 3.41
N LEU A 21 -9.78 7.89 2.54
CA LEU A 21 -8.33 8.07 2.56
C LEU A 21 -7.92 9.49 2.18
N ALA A 22 -8.53 10.07 1.13
CA ALA A 22 -8.24 11.42 0.69
C ALA A 22 -8.58 12.45 1.77
N ASN A 23 -9.70 12.27 2.49
CA ASN A 23 -10.04 13.12 3.63
C ASN A 23 -8.96 13.05 4.73
N ALA A 24 -8.48 11.85 5.07
CA ALA A 24 -7.45 11.68 6.09
C ALA A 24 -6.11 12.31 5.66
N VAL A 25 -5.65 12.03 4.44
CA VAL A 25 -4.37 12.54 3.90
C VAL A 25 -4.44 14.06 3.69
N GLY A 26 -5.60 14.57 3.28
CA GLY A 26 -5.85 16.00 3.08
C GLY A 26 -5.72 16.84 4.35
N LEU A 27 -5.68 16.23 5.53
CA LEU A 27 -5.35 16.93 6.78
C LEU A 27 -3.86 17.33 6.88
N PHE A 28 -2.98 16.71 6.08
CA PHE A 28 -1.52 16.83 6.19
C PHE A 28 -0.84 17.53 4.99
N THR A 29 -1.46 17.52 3.81
CA THR A 29 -0.97 18.23 2.62
C THR A 29 -2.07 19.09 1.99
N ARG A 30 -1.67 20.14 1.28
CA ARG A 30 -2.53 20.94 0.40
C ARG A 30 -2.53 20.45 -1.05
N ASP A 31 -1.52 19.68 -1.45
CA ASP A 31 -1.35 19.18 -2.82
C ASP A 31 -1.58 17.65 -2.83
N LEU A 32 -2.85 17.27 -2.81
CA LEU A 32 -3.30 15.88 -2.85
C LEU A 32 -4.07 15.63 -4.14
N VAL A 33 -3.68 14.59 -4.86
CA VAL A 33 -4.35 14.17 -6.10
C VAL A 33 -4.66 12.68 -6.05
N ILE A 34 -5.87 12.29 -6.47
CA ILE A 34 -6.19 10.89 -6.79
C ILE A 34 -6.00 10.74 -8.29
N SER A 35 -5.21 9.76 -8.74
CA SER A 35 -4.92 9.63 -10.17
C SER A 35 -4.57 8.19 -10.57
N GLU A 36 -4.98 7.85 -11.79
CA GLU A 36 -4.52 6.68 -12.55
C GLU A 36 -3.58 7.07 -13.71
N ASP A 37 -3.22 8.35 -13.83
CA ASP A 37 -2.32 8.84 -14.88
C ASP A 37 -0.85 8.64 -14.48
N ALA A 38 -0.11 7.96 -15.35
CA ALA A 38 1.28 7.61 -15.10
C ALA A 38 2.19 8.86 -14.93
N ASN A 39 1.93 9.94 -15.67
CA ASN A 39 2.72 11.16 -15.57
C ASN A 39 2.49 11.86 -14.22
N THR A 40 1.25 11.88 -13.75
CA THR A 40 0.87 12.43 -12.46
C THR A 40 1.56 11.67 -11.32
N ILE A 41 1.53 10.34 -11.38
CA ILE A 41 2.21 9.46 -10.41
C ILE A 41 3.73 9.68 -10.44
N ASN A 42 4.34 9.70 -11.62
CA ASN A 42 5.78 9.86 -11.76
C ASN A 42 6.30 11.22 -11.25
N ASN A 43 5.47 12.25 -11.24
CA ASN A 43 5.80 13.59 -10.75
C ASN A 43 5.39 13.84 -9.29
N ALA A 44 4.89 12.83 -8.57
CA ALA A 44 4.55 12.96 -7.16
C ALA A 44 5.83 13.00 -6.29
N GLU A 45 5.77 13.69 -5.15
CA GLU A 45 6.81 13.59 -4.12
C GLU A 45 6.66 12.31 -3.29
N ALA A 46 5.42 11.84 -3.12
CA ALA A 46 5.09 10.59 -2.46
C ALA A 46 3.86 9.96 -3.13
N ILE A 47 3.78 8.62 -3.13
CA ILE A 47 2.57 7.92 -3.58
C ILE A 47 1.99 7.04 -2.48
N ILE A 48 0.67 6.91 -2.48
CA ILE A 48 -0.06 6.00 -1.62
C ILE A 48 -0.72 4.97 -2.53
N LEU A 49 -0.45 3.69 -2.27
CA LEU A 49 -1.11 2.56 -2.88
C LEU A 49 -2.17 2.04 -1.90
N PRO A 50 -3.44 2.46 -2.03
CA PRO A 50 -4.52 1.98 -1.16
C PRO A 50 -5.00 0.59 -1.59
N GLY A 51 -5.96 0.02 -0.87
CA GLY A 51 -6.79 -1.05 -1.42
C GLY A 51 -7.48 -1.91 -0.39
N VAL A 52 -8.61 -2.50 -0.78
CA VAL A 52 -9.31 -3.57 -0.06
C VAL A 52 -9.71 -4.64 -1.08
N GLY A 53 -9.94 -5.86 -0.62
CA GLY A 53 -10.35 -6.98 -1.49
C GLY A 53 -9.19 -7.93 -1.78
N ALA A 54 -9.33 -8.70 -2.86
CA ALA A 54 -8.46 -9.83 -3.15
C ALA A 54 -7.17 -9.43 -3.88
N PHE A 55 -6.08 -10.16 -3.61
CA PHE A 55 -4.76 -9.93 -4.23
C PHE A 55 -4.83 -9.90 -5.77
N LYS A 56 -5.50 -10.89 -6.36
CA LYS A 56 -5.68 -11.01 -7.81
C LYS A 56 -6.39 -9.79 -8.41
N ALA A 57 -7.50 -9.37 -7.81
CA ALA A 57 -8.27 -8.24 -8.30
C ALA A 57 -7.46 -6.93 -8.26
N GLY A 58 -6.65 -6.75 -7.23
CA GLY A 58 -5.74 -5.61 -7.13
C GLY A 58 -4.69 -5.59 -8.25
N MET A 59 -4.01 -6.72 -8.49
CA MET A 59 -3.03 -6.82 -9.58
C MET A 59 -3.66 -6.66 -10.97
N GLU A 60 -4.88 -7.18 -11.19
CA GLU A 60 -5.63 -6.98 -12.43
C GLU A 60 -5.99 -5.50 -12.64
N GLY A 61 -6.43 -4.80 -11.58
CA GLY A 61 -6.72 -3.37 -11.62
C GLY A 61 -5.51 -2.53 -12.03
N LEU A 62 -4.32 -2.85 -11.51
CA LEU A 62 -3.05 -2.24 -11.90
C LEU A 62 -2.67 -2.57 -13.34
N LYS A 63 -2.88 -3.82 -13.79
CA LYS A 63 -2.54 -4.28 -15.13
C LYS A 63 -3.40 -3.58 -16.19
N ILE A 64 -4.72 -3.52 -16.00
CA ILE A 64 -5.67 -2.91 -16.95
C ILE A 64 -5.34 -1.43 -17.18
N ARG A 65 -4.88 -0.73 -16.14
CA ARG A 65 -4.48 0.69 -16.21
C ARG A 65 -3.03 0.93 -16.58
N ASN A 66 -2.28 -0.14 -16.89
CA ASN A 66 -0.85 -0.07 -17.21
C ASN A 66 0.01 0.61 -16.12
N LEU A 67 -0.34 0.42 -14.84
CA LEU A 67 0.31 1.09 -13.70
C LEU A 67 1.46 0.30 -13.09
N ILE A 68 1.60 -1.00 -13.40
CA ILE A 68 2.64 -1.87 -12.84
C ILE A 68 4.05 -1.30 -13.13
N GLY A 69 4.30 -0.91 -14.39
CA GLY A 69 5.58 -0.32 -14.80
C GLY A 69 5.85 1.01 -14.10
N THR A 70 4.83 1.87 -14.03
CA THR A 70 4.89 3.19 -13.37
C THR A 70 5.25 3.07 -11.90
N ILE A 71 4.56 2.20 -11.15
CA ILE A 71 4.82 2.03 -9.71
C ILE A 71 6.19 1.41 -9.47
N LYS A 72 6.59 0.41 -10.27
CA LYS A 72 7.94 -0.18 -10.19
C LYS A 72 9.03 0.84 -10.51
N ALA A 73 8.81 1.73 -11.46
CA ALA A 73 9.75 2.81 -11.77
C ALA A 73 9.81 3.84 -10.63
N PHE A 74 8.67 4.23 -10.06
CA PHE A 74 8.62 5.10 -8.89
C PHE A 74 9.37 4.49 -7.69
N ALA A 75 9.21 3.19 -7.45
CA ALA A 75 9.88 2.46 -6.37
C ALA A 75 11.41 2.40 -6.49
N LYS A 76 11.94 2.56 -7.72
CA LYS A 76 13.39 2.68 -7.95
C LYS A 76 13.94 4.07 -7.63
N THR A 77 13.08 5.03 -7.34
CA THR A 77 13.48 6.36 -6.85
C THR A 77 13.59 6.36 -5.33
N ASN A 78 14.22 7.39 -4.74
CA ASN A 78 14.26 7.56 -3.29
C ASN A 78 12.98 8.20 -2.72
N ARG A 79 11.89 8.26 -3.49
CA ARG A 79 10.63 8.87 -3.06
C ARG A 79 9.75 7.84 -2.35
N PRO A 80 9.06 8.23 -1.26
CA PRO A 80 8.31 7.30 -0.44
C PRO A 80 7.07 6.73 -1.14
N ILE A 81 6.84 5.43 -0.90
CA ILE A 81 5.61 4.71 -1.23
C ILE A 81 4.97 4.22 0.07
N LEU A 82 3.69 4.49 0.26
CA LEU A 82 2.90 3.94 1.36
C LEU A 82 1.84 2.96 0.82
N GLY A 83 2.00 1.67 1.11
CA GLY A 83 0.97 0.67 0.86
C GLY A 83 -0.01 0.56 2.04
N ILE A 84 -1.31 0.55 1.79
CA ILE A 84 -2.35 0.40 2.83
C ILE A 84 -3.19 -0.85 2.54
N CYS A 85 -3.31 -1.74 3.53
CA CYS A 85 -4.06 -2.99 3.46
C CYS A 85 -3.69 -3.82 2.23
N LEU A 86 -4.57 -3.96 1.23
CA LEU A 86 -4.25 -4.68 0.00
C LEU A 86 -3.07 -4.03 -0.73
N GLY A 87 -2.98 -2.70 -0.77
CA GLY A 87 -1.84 -2.04 -1.39
C GLY A 87 -0.51 -2.38 -0.73
N ALA A 88 -0.49 -2.64 0.59
CA ALA A 88 0.70 -3.13 1.27
C ALA A 88 1.09 -4.54 0.81
N GLN A 89 0.09 -5.40 0.65
CA GLN A 89 0.24 -6.77 0.16
C GLN A 89 0.77 -6.82 -1.27
N LEU A 90 0.22 -5.99 -2.17
CA LEU A 90 0.62 -5.95 -3.59
C LEU A 90 2.09 -5.58 -3.80
N MET A 91 2.72 -4.86 -2.86
CA MET A 91 4.15 -4.52 -2.93
C MET A 91 5.07 -5.74 -2.76
N LEU A 92 4.55 -6.86 -2.22
CA LEU A 92 5.31 -8.09 -2.04
C LEU A 92 5.51 -8.85 -3.36
N THR A 93 6.39 -9.86 -3.34
CA THR A 93 6.70 -10.68 -4.51
C THR A 93 5.49 -11.49 -4.98
N LYS A 94 4.75 -12.14 -4.07
CA LYS A 94 3.60 -12.99 -4.44
C LYS A 94 2.45 -12.97 -3.44
N GLY A 95 1.25 -13.24 -3.91
CA GLY A 95 0.08 -13.58 -3.10
C GLY A 95 -0.45 -14.98 -3.42
N TYR A 96 -0.96 -15.66 -2.40
CA TYR A 96 -1.49 -17.03 -2.51
C TYR A 96 -3.02 -17.12 -2.35
N GLU A 97 -3.70 -15.96 -2.30
CA GLU A 97 -5.15 -15.91 -2.19
C GLU A 97 -5.82 -16.31 -3.52
N PHE A 98 -6.58 -17.41 -3.50
CA PHE A 98 -7.23 -17.99 -4.69
C PHE A 98 -6.28 -18.38 -5.84
N GLY A 99 -5.04 -18.73 -5.51
CA GLY A 99 -4.00 -19.12 -6.45
C GLY A 99 -2.72 -18.34 -6.24
N GLU A 100 -1.65 -18.72 -6.95
CA GLU A 100 -0.38 -18.00 -6.93
C GLU A 100 -0.41 -16.85 -7.93
N ILE A 101 -0.27 -15.62 -7.44
CA ILE A 101 -0.28 -14.39 -8.25
C ILE A 101 1.00 -13.61 -7.98
N GLU A 102 1.69 -13.20 -9.04
CA GLU A 102 2.84 -12.30 -8.95
C GLU A 102 2.39 -10.90 -8.51
N GLY A 103 3.11 -10.32 -7.55
CA GLY A 103 2.91 -8.96 -7.08
C GLY A 103 3.82 -7.96 -7.79
N LEU A 104 3.99 -6.80 -7.16
CA LEU A 104 4.90 -5.75 -7.63
C LEU A 104 6.36 -6.06 -7.33
N ASP A 105 6.67 -7.01 -6.44
CA ASP A 105 8.04 -7.40 -6.12
C ASP A 105 8.96 -6.21 -5.78
N ILE A 106 8.41 -5.24 -5.04
CA ILE A 106 9.15 -4.09 -4.50
C ILE A 106 9.83 -4.49 -3.19
N ILE A 107 9.15 -5.33 -2.41
CA ILE A 107 9.63 -5.89 -1.16
C ILE A 107 9.61 -7.42 -1.30
N ALA A 108 10.73 -8.07 -1.06
CA ALA A 108 10.80 -9.53 -1.08
C ALA A 108 9.85 -10.12 -0.04
N GLY A 109 8.91 -10.97 -0.46
CA GLY A 109 8.00 -11.64 0.47
C GLY A 109 6.74 -12.21 -0.18
N LYS A 110 5.93 -12.86 0.64
CA LYS A 110 4.73 -13.59 0.20
C LYS A 110 3.56 -13.32 1.13
N VAL A 111 2.38 -13.08 0.56
CA VAL A 111 1.12 -13.05 1.31
C VAL A 111 0.56 -14.46 1.35
N ILE A 112 0.53 -15.05 2.54
CA ILE A 112 0.03 -16.40 2.78
C ILE A 112 -1.22 -16.38 3.66
N PRO A 113 -2.10 -17.39 3.58
CA PRO A 113 -3.21 -17.54 4.51
C PRO A 113 -2.70 -17.64 5.94
N PHE A 114 -3.53 -17.17 6.88
CA PHE A 114 -3.25 -17.43 8.29
C PHE A 114 -3.15 -18.93 8.56
N PRO A 115 -2.22 -19.37 9.43
CA PRO A 115 -2.18 -20.77 9.84
C PRO A 115 -3.49 -21.16 10.52
N LYS A 116 -3.83 -22.44 10.49
CA LYS A 116 -4.93 -22.95 11.30
C LYS A 116 -4.57 -22.76 12.78
N PHE A 117 -5.21 -21.82 13.44
CA PHE A 117 -5.00 -21.59 14.86
C PHE A 117 -5.59 -22.76 15.67
N LYS A 118 -4.88 -23.19 16.72
CA LYS A 118 -5.35 -24.27 17.61
C LYS A 118 -6.51 -23.83 18.50
N ASN A 119 -6.60 -22.53 18.76
CA ASN A 119 -7.70 -21.89 19.48
C ASN A 119 -8.68 -21.30 18.45
N ALA A 120 -9.93 -21.08 18.86
CA ALA A 120 -11.04 -20.63 18.00
C ALA A 120 -10.90 -19.21 17.41
N ASP A 121 -9.67 -18.75 17.16
CA ASP A 121 -9.38 -17.49 16.49
C ASP A 121 -9.99 -17.51 15.09
N LYS A 122 -10.92 -16.59 14.87
CA LYS A 122 -11.69 -16.52 13.63
C LYS A 122 -10.82 -15.91 12.52
N VAL A 123 -10.89 -16.52 11.35
CA VAL A 123 -10.35 -16.00 10.10
C VAL A 123 -11.52 -15.44 9.27
N PRO A 124 -11.44 -14.21 8.72
CA PRO A 124 -10.32 -13.27 8.83
C PRO A 124 -10.20 -12.66 10.23
N HIS A 125 -9.01 -12.17 10.58
CA HIS A 125 -8.81 -11.42 11.82
C HIS A 125 -9.57 -10.08 11.75
N ILE A 126 -10.61 -9.93 12.57
CA ILE A 126 -11.41 -8.72 12.72
C ILE A 126 -11.30 -8.25 14.16
N GLY A 127 -10.62 -7.12 14.38
CA GLY A 127 -10.46 -6.55 15.71
C GLY A 127 -9.22 -5.68 15.84
N TRP A 128 -8.93 -5.27 17.07
CA TRP A 128 -7.76 -4.48 17.41
C TRP A 128 -6.62 -5.40 17.82
N ASN A 129 -5.45 -5.20 17.22
CA ASN A 129 -4.24 -5.94 17.58
C ASN A 129 -3.11 -4.96 17.93
N LYS A 130 -2.18 -5.39 18.77
CA LYS A 130 -1.03 -4.59 19.18
C LYS A 130 0.11 -4.79 18.19
N ILE A 131 0.76 -3.69 17.82
CA ILE A 131 2.03 -3.74 17.12
C ILE A 131 3.11 -3.92 18.19
N PHE A 132 3.92 -4.96 18.04
CA PHE A 132 5.06 -5.19 18.92
C PHE A 132 6.32 -4.57 18.30
N PRO A 133 7.16 -3.89 19.08
CA PRO A 133 8.44 -3.38 18.59
C PRO A 133 9.30 -4.55 18.09
N PHE A 134 10.02 -4.32 16.99
CA PHE A 134 10.93 -5.33 16.47
C PHE A 134 12.13 -5.45 17.43
N ASN A 135 12.37 -6.64 17.98
CA ASN A 135 13.39 -6.88 19.02
C ASN A 135 14.86 -6.57 18.62
N LYS A 136 15.12 -6.05 17.41
CA LYS A 136 16.48 -5.71 16.92
C LYS A 136 16.60 -4.40 16.12
N GLY A 137 15.60 -3.52 16.11
CA GLY A 137 15.69 -2.25 15.37
C GLY A 137 14.85 -1.15 16.01
N ARG A 138 15.48 -0.02 16.35
CA ARG A 138 14.74 1.16 16.79
C ARG A 138 14.04 1.77 15.57
N TRP A 139 12.74 2.05 15.69
CA TRP A 139 11.98 2.80 14.66
C TRP A 139 12.61 4.16 14.33
N ASN A 140 13.50 4.63 15.20
CA ASN A 140 14.36 5.81 15.07
C ASN A 140 15.15 5.90 13.78
N ASP A 141 15.32 4.85 12.99
CA ASP A 141 16.01 4.92 11.69
C ASP A 141 15.06 4.85 10.48
N THR A 142 13.76 4.65 10.73
CA THR A 142 12.72 4.61 9.68
C THR A 142 12.02 5.95 9.53
N ILE A 143 11.04 6.05 8.62
CA ILE A 143 10.14 7.21 8.53
C ILE A 143 9.15 7.32 9.71
N MET A 144 9.01 6.25 10.50
CA MET A 144 8.09 6.15 11.65
C MET A 144 8.80 6.50 12.97
N ARG A 145 9.64 7.54 12.99
CA ARG A 145 10.29 8.01 14.23
C ARG A 145 9.23 8.71 15.09
N SER A 146 9.08 8.27 16.35
CA SER A 146 8.34 9.00 17.40
C SER A 146 9.25 9.99 18.09
#